data_AF-A0A959TNN3-F1
#
_entry.id   AF-A0A959TNN3-F1
#
_cell.length_a   1.000
_cell.length_b   1.000
_cell.length_c   1.000
_cell.angle_alpha   90.00
_cell.angle_beta   90.00
_cell.angle_gamma   90.00
#
_symmetry.space_group_name_H-M   'P 1'
#
loop_
_entity.id
_entity.type
_entity.pdbx_description
1 polymer ?
#
loop_
_entity_poly.entity_id
_entity_poly.type
_entity_poly.pdbx_seq_one_letter_code
_entity_poly.pdbx_strand_id
1 'polypeptide(L)'
;TTEGVRGMQALVVGYPDNGLTGGLLKDSLEDRMGTIFVRCTMEGEAHEDLHDYLLPLMGMYRELPADPDSAQLAAIRLHLAAYDERFH
;
A
#
# COMPACT_ATOMS: atom_id res chain seq x y z
N THR A 1 -3.82 6.49 -9.99
CA THR A 1 -2.69 5.98 -9.18
C THR A 1 -2.56 6.63 -7.82
N THR A 2 -2.21 7.92 -7.73
CA THR A 2 -1.94 8.63 -6.47
C THR A 2 -3.06 8.54 -5.43
N GLU A 3 -4.32 8.68 -5.86
CA GLU A 3 -5.48 8.51 -4.97
C GLU A 3 -5.53 7.13 -4.31
N GLY A 4 -5.16 6.08 -5.05
CA GLY A 4 -5.12 4.72 -4.53
C GLY A 4 -4.06 4.56 -3.45
N VAL A 5 -2.85 5.09 -3.68
CA VAL A 5 -1.74 5.04 -2.71
C VAL A 5 -2.06 5.85 -1.45
N ARG A 6 -2.65 7.05 -1.58
CA ARG A 6 -3.14 7.84 -0.44
C ARG A 6 -4.21 7.11 0.36
N GLY A 7 -5.07 6.37 -0.35
CA GLY A 7 -6.02 5.47 0.28
C GLY A 7 -5.35 4.38 1.11
N MET A 8 -4.28 3.77 0.61
CA MET A 8 -3.50 2.77 1.34
C MET A 8 -2.81 3.40 2.56
N GLN A 9 -2.23 4.60 2.42
CA GLN A 9 -1.66 5.37 3.54
C GLN A 9 -2.70 5.54 4.66
N ALA A 10 -3.91 5.99 4.33
CA ALA A 10 -4.98 6.21 5.31
C ALA A 10 -5.38 4.93 6.06
N LEU A 11 -5.45 3.78 5.38
CA LEU A 11 -5.76 2.49 6.01
C LEU A 11 -4.72 2.11 7.06
N VAL A 12 -3.42 2.23 6.73
CA VAL A 12 -2.35 1.78 7.62
C VAL A 12 -2.09 2.79 8.73
N VAL A 13 -2.25 4.09 8.48
CA VAL A 13 -2.17 5.14 9.51
C VAL A 13 -3.30 4.99 10.53
N GLY A 14 -4.51 4.69 10.07
CA GLY A 14 -5.68 4.52 10.95
C GLY A 14 -5.70 3.18 11.71
N TYR A 15 -4.84 2.22 11.40
CA TYR A 15 -4.81 0.93 12.09
C TYR A 15 -4.08 1.01 13.45
N PRO A 16 -4.60 0.38 14.53
CA PRO A 16 -5.83 -0.44 14.60
C PRO A 16 -7.11 0.36 14.94
N ASP A 17 -7.01 1.66 15.17
CA ASP A 17 -8.12 2.52 15.65
C ASP A 17 -9.31 2.59 14.68
N ASN A 18 -9.11 2.25 13.40
CA ASN A 18 -10.14 2.13 12.38
C ASN A 18 -10.99 0.84 12.49
N GLY A 19 -10.75 -0.01 13.50
CA GLY A 19 -11.53 -1.21 13.77
C GLY A 19 -11.25 -2.38 12.83
N LEU A 20 -10.21 -2.28 12.00
CA LEU A 20 -9.79 -3.38 11.12
C LEU A 20 -9.02 -4.43 11.93
N THR A 21 -9.24 -5.70 11.62
CA THR A 21 -8.30 -6.78 11.97
C THR A 21 -7.14 -6.79 10.97
N GLY A 22 -6.03 -7.47 11.29
CA GLY A 22 -4.91 -7.61 10.35
C GLY A 22 -5.32 -8.23 9.01
N GLY A 23 -6.23 -9.21 9.04
CA GLY A 23 -6.82 -9.80 7.83
C GLY A 23 -7.61 -8.78 7.00
N LEU A 24 -8.48 -8.00 7.64
CA LEU A 24 -9.26 -6.97 6.93
C LEU A 24 -8.38 -5.82 6.42
N LEU A 25 -7.30 -5.50 7.12
CA LEU A 25 -6.29 -4.54 6.64
C LEU A 25 -5.63 -5.05 5.36
N LYS A 26 -5.20 -6.32 5.35
CA LYS A 26 -4.63 -6.96 4.16
C LYS A 26 -5.60 -6.92 2.98
N ASP A 27 -6.84 -7.36 3.18
CA ASP A 27 -7.85 -7.40 2.11
C ASP A 27 -8.13 -5.99 1.56
N SER A 28 -8.20 -4.98 2.45
CA SER A 28 -8.40 -3.58 2.07
C SER A 28 -7.20 -3.02 1.27
N LEU A 29 -5.98 -3.43 1.59
CA LEU A 29 -4.78 -3.05 0.85
C LEU A 29 -4.74 -3.73 -0.52
N GLU A 30 -5.17 -4.99 -0.61
CA GLU A 30 -5.28 -5.72 -1.89
C GLU A 30 -6.30 -5.09 -2.84
N ASP A 31 -7.49 -4.73 -2.34
CA ASP A 31 -8.52 -4.08 -3.16
C ASP A 31 -8.05 -2.72 -3.70
N ARG A 32 -7.39 -1.92 -2.86
CA ARG A 32 -6.81 -0.65 -3.28
C ARG A 32 -5.69 -0.84 -4.29
N MET A 33 -4.82 -1.83 -4.10
CA MET A 33 -3.77 -2.17 -5.06
C MET A 33 -4.38 -2.56 -6.42
N GLY A 34 -5.42 -3.39 -6.42
CA GLY A 34 -6.16 -3.73 -7.65
C GLY A 34 -6.72 -2.49 -8.35
N THR A 35 -7.30 -1.56 -7.59
CA THR A 35 -7.80 -0.30 -8.13
C THR A 35 -6.70 0.56 -8.74
N ILE A 36 -5.50 0.59 -8.16
CA ILE A 36 -4.35 1.31 -8.72
C ILE A 36 -4.01 0.77 -10.11
N PHE A 37 -3.91 -0.56 -10.25
CA PHE A 37 -3.61 -1.19 -11.54
C PHE A 37 -4.71 -0.95 -12.57
N VAL A 38 -5.98 -1.11 -12.18
CA VAL A 38 -7.13 -0.90 -13.09
C VAL A 38 -7.21 0.56 -13.58
N ARG A 39 -6.85 1.53 -12.72
CA ARG A 39 -6.89 2.96 -13.06
C ARG A 39 -5.53 3.52 -13.49
N CYS A 40 -4.53 2.67 -13.72
CA CYS A 40 -3.22 3.12 -14.17
C CYS A 40 -3.31 3.53 -15.64
N THR A 41 -2.97 4.78 -15.93
CA THR A 41 -2.88 5.32 -17.30
C THR A 41 -1.44 5.68 -17.67
N MET A 42 -0.46 5.28 -16.84
CA MET A 42 0.95 5.53 -17.08
C MET A 42 1.48 4.50 -18.07
N GLU A 43 2.40 4.93 -18.93
CA GLU A 43 3.07 4.09 -19.94
C GLU A 43 4.58 4.33 -19.89
N GLY A 44 5.36 3.39 -20.45
CA GLY A 44 6.82 3.50 -20.53
C GLY A 44 7.50 3.46 -19.16
N GLU A 45 8.61 4.18 -19.02
CA GLU A 45 9.47 4.18 -17.83
C GLU A 45 8.69 4.52 -16.55
N ALA A 46 7.75 5.46 -16.62
CA ALA A 46 6.94 5.85 -15.46
C ALA A 46 6.02 4.70 -14.98
N HIS A 47 5.55 3.85 -15.89
CA HIS A 47 4.77 2.65 -15.55
C HIS A 47 5.66 1.60 -14.86
N GLU A 48 6.85 1.37 -15.40
CA GLU A 48 7.84 0.44 -14.85
C GLU A 48 8.27 0.89 -13.44
N ASP A 49 8.56 2.18 -13.26
CA ASP A 49 8.90 2.77 -11.98
C ASP A 49 7.80 2.58 -10.92
N LEU A 50 6.54 2.77 -11.33
CA LEU A 50 5.40 2.53 -10.45
C LEU A 50 5.32 1.06 -10.04
N HIS A 51 5.50 0.13 -10.97
CA HIS A 51 5.47 -1.30 -10.67
C HIS A 51 6.62 -1.71 -9.72
N ASP A 52 7.82 -1.21 -9.97
CA ASP A 52 8.99 -1.43 -9.10
C ASP A 52 8.75 -0.90 -7.69
N TYR A 53 8.00 0.19 -7.56
CA TYR A 53 7.57 0.70 -6.27
C TYR A 53 6.47 -0.17 -5.62
N LEU A 54 5.48 -0.64 -6.38
CA LEU A 54 4.32 -1.37 -5.83
C LEU A 54 4.63 -2.83 -5.49
N LEU A 55 5.55 -3.48 -6.20
CA LEU A 55 5.89 -4.90 -5.99
C LEU A 55 6.36 -5.21 -4.55
N PRO A 56 7.31 -4.47 -3.96
CA PRO A 56 7.70 -4.68 -2.56
C PRO A 56 6.52 -4.48 -1.60
N LEU A 57 5.68 -3.47 -1.85
CA LEU A 57 4.49 -3.20 -1.04
C LEU A 57 3.53 -4.39 -1.05
N MET A 58 3.30 -4.99 -2.22
CA MET A 58 2.50 -6.21 -2.36
C MET A 58 3.04 -7.36 -1.50
N GLY A 59 4.36 -7.55 -1.49
CA GLY A 59 4.98 -8.56 -0.62
C GLY A 59 4.75 -8.27 0.86
N MET A 60 4.98 -7.02 1.29
CA MET A 60 4.85 -6.65 2.69
C MET A 60 3.46 -6.87 3.26
N TYR A 61 2.40 -6.43 2.58
CA TYR A 61 1.05 -6.58 3.14
C TYR A 61 0.48 -8.00 2.97
N ARG A 62 0.94 -8.78 1.98
CA ARG A 62 0.47 -10.16 1.79
C ARG A 62 0.94 -11.10 2.89
N GLU A 63 2.11 -10.81 3.44
CA GLU A 63 2.71 -11.51 4.57
C GLU A 63 2.25 -10.98 5.94
N LEU A 64 1.29 -10.04 5.99
CA LEU A 64 0.71 -9.60 7.26
C LEU A 64 -0.04 -10.77 7.94
N PRO A 65 0.27 -11.09 9.20
CA PRO A 65 -0.51 -12.03 9.97
C PRO A 65 -1.86 -11.41 10.37
N ALA A 66 -2.74 -12.24 10.96
CA ALA A 66 -4.03 -11.76 11.46
C ALA A 66 -3.89 -10.71 12.58
N ASP A 67 -2.77 -10.72 13.31
CA ASP A 67 -2.40 -9.75 14.34
C ASP A 67 -0.98 -9.23 14.05
N PRO A 68 -0.85 -8.20 13.18
CA PRO A 68 0.42 -7.66 12.76
C PRO A 68 1.07 -6.81 13.84
N ASP A 69 2.38 -6.96 13.99
CA ASP A 69 3.15 -6.20 14.97
C ASP A 69 3.45 -4.76 14.48
N SER A 70 3.93 -3.94 15.40
CA SER A 70 4.26 -2.54 15.12
C SER A 70 5.37 -2.38 14.08
N ALA A 71 6.30 -3.33 13.96
CA ALA A 71 7.42 -3.26 13.04
C ALA A 71 6.98 -3.54 11.59
N GLN A 72 6.11 -4.54 11.39
CA GLN A 72 5.49 -4.84 10.10
C GLN A 72 4.67 -3.65 9.59
N LEU A 73 3.85 -3.06 10.48
CA LEU A 73 3.07 -1.86 10.14
C LEU A 73 3.96 -0.65 9.87
N ALA A 74 5.04 -0.46 10.64
CA ALA A 74 5.99 0.62 10.42
C ALA A 74 6.70 0.49 9.06
N ALA A 75 7.07 -0.72 8.64
CA ALA A 75 7.68 -0.96 7.33
C ALA A 75 6.73 -0.56 6.18
N ILE A 76 5.45 -0.95 6.27
CA ILE A 76 4.45 -0.58 5.27
C ILE A 76 4.22 0.93 5.26
N ARG A 77 4.12 1.57 6.44
CA ARG A 77 3.97 3.04 6.55
C ARG A 77 5.14 3.77 5.93
N LEU A 78 6.36 3.33 6.22
CA LEU A 78 7.59 3.92 5.68
C LEU A 78 7.62 3.81 4.15
N HIS A 79 7.32 2.62 3.60
CA HIS A 79 7.27 2.42 2.16
C HIS A 79 6.20 3.29 1.48
N LEU A 80 5.01 3.39 2.09
CA LEU A 80 3.92 4.23 1.61
C LEU A 80 4.24 5.73 1.69
N ALA A 81 4.99 6.18 2.69
CA ALA A 81 5.43 7.57 2.80
C ALA A 81 6.46 7.96 1.71
N ALA A 82 7.33 7.02 1.33
CA ALA A 82 8.31 7.22 0.26
C ALA A 82 7.67 7.37 -1.14
N TYR A 83 6.37 7.08 -1.30
CA TYR A 83 5.67 7.32 -2.56
C TYR A 83 5.74 8.79 -2.98
N ASP A 84 5.44 9.70 -2.04
CA ASP A 84 5.43 11.11 -2.34
C ASP A 84 6.84 11.53 -2.75
N GLU A 85 7.90 11.13 -2.02
CA GLU A 85 9.30 11.44 -2.38
C GLU A 85 9.70 10.97 -3.79
N ARG A 86 9.19 9.81 -4.25
CA ARG A 86 9.53 9.22 -5.56
C ARG A 86 8.70 9.75 -6.72
N PHE A 87 7.47 10.21 -6.48
CA PHE A 87 6.49 10.56 -7.53
C PHE A 87 5.90 11.99 -7.40
N HIS A 88 6.66 12.92 -6.81
CA HIS A 88 6.32 14.35 -6.70
C HIS A 88 6.34 15.09 -8.06
#